data_AF-A0A965ICX7-F1
#
_entry.id   AF-A0A965ICX7-F1
#
_cell.length_a   1.000
_cell.length_b   1.000
_cell.length_c   1.000
_cell.angle_alpha   90.00
_cell.angle_beta   90.00
_cell.angle_gamma   90.00
#
_symmetry.space_group_name_H-M   'P 1'
#
loop_
_entity.id
_entity.type
_entity.pdbx_description
1 polymer ?
#
loop_
_entity_poly.entity_id
_entity_poly.type
_entity_poly.pdbx_seq_one_letter_code
_entity_poly.pdbx_strand_id
1 'polypeptide(L)' 'MTFKQIASPATIHRKLELLREIGMVETEFVGSNRHTKYLVPTPFAYKYFNAFSQLMQRALKTA' A
#
# COMPACT_ATOMS: atom_id res chain seq x y z
N MET A 1 11.73 -9.38 10.93
CA MET A 1 11.66 -8.41 12.04
C MET A 1 11.78 -6.98 11.49
N THR A 2 10.87 -6.53 10.62
CA THR A 2 11.04 -5.25 9.90
C THR A 2 9.89 -4.26 10.14
N PHE A 3 8.68 -4.78 10.39
CA PHE A 3 7.49 -3.93 10.57
C PHE A 3 7.39 -3.21 11.92
N LYS A 4 8.07 -3.70 12.98
CA LYS A 4 8.03 -3.08 14.32
C LYS A 4 8.59 -1.66 14.34
N GLN A 5 9.49 -1.31 13.43
CA GLN A 5 10.07 0.02 13.31
C GLN A 5 9.10 1.03 12.67
N ILE A 6 8.14 0.55 11.88
CA ILE A 6 7.19 1.38 11.15
C ILE A 6 5.97 1.68 12.03
N ALA A 7 5.40 0.66 12.68
CA ALA A 7 4.28 0.83 13.60
C ALA A 7 4.01 -0.44 14.42
N SER A 8 3.11 -0.33 15.40
CA SER A 8 2.56 -1.51 16.09
C SER A 8 1.76 -2.40 15.11
N PRO A 9 1.65 -3.71 15.35
CA PRO A 9 0.85 -4.60 14.49
C PRO A 9 -0.58 -4.11 14.30
N ALA A 10 -1.24 -3.67 15.38
CA ALA A 10 -2.59 -3.14 15.34
C ALA A 10 -2.71 -1.88 14.46
N THR A 11 -1.70 -1.00 14.52
CA THR A 11 -1.66 0.22 13.70
C THR A 11 -1.49 -0.13 12.22
N ILE A 12 -0.62 -1.08 11.89
CA ILE A 12 -0.42 -1.53 10.50
C ILE A 12 -1.72 -2.11 9.95
N HIS A 13 -2.41 -2.99 10.70
CA HIS A 13 -3.70 -3.53 10.28
C HIS A 13 -4.74 -2.43 10.01
N ARG A 14 -4.87 -1.44 10.90
CA ARG A 14 -5.80 -0.31 10.68
C ARG A 14 -5.48 0.50 9.43
N LYS A 15 -4.19 0.72 9.14
CA LYS A 15 -3.77 1.47 7.95
C LYS A 15 -3.99 0.67 6.66
N LEU A 16 -3.72 -0.63 6.68
CA LEU A 16 -3.99 -1.50 5.54
C LEU A 16 -5.49 -1.62 5.27
N GLU A 17 -6.32 -1.66 6.31
CA GLU A 17 -7.77 -1.65 6.17
C GLU A 17 -8.25 -0.36 5.51
N LEU A 18 -7.78 0.80 5.98
CA LEU A 18 -8.09 2.10 5.37
C LEU A 18 -7.71 2.12 3.88
N LEU A 19 -6.50 1.65 3.54
CA LEU A 19 -6.04 1.60 2.14
C LEU A 19 -6.94 0.69 1.29
N ARG A 20 -7.49 -0.38 1.88
CA ARG A 20 -8.43 -1.27 1.20
C ARG A 20 -9.78 -0.59 0.98
N GLU A 21 -10.31 0.10 2.00
CA GLU A 21 -11.58 0.83 1.93
C GLU A 21 -11.57 1.92 0.85
N ILE A 22 -10.45 2.63 0.67
CA ILE A 22 -10.30 3.65 -0.37
C ILE A 22 -9.91 3.08 -1.75
N GLY A 23 -9.89 1.75 -1.91
CA GLY A 23 -9.59 1.08 -3.18
C GLY A 23 -8.14 1.20 -3.63
N MET A 24 -7.19 1.46 -2.71
CA MET A 24 -5.76 1.51 -3.03
C MET A 24 -5.12 0.11 -3.01
N VAL A 25 -5.62 -0.80 -2.18
CA VAL A 25 -5.14 -2.19 -2.13
C VAL A 25 -6.30 -3.16 -2.15
N GLU A 26 -6.07 -4.32 -2.75
CA GLU A 26 -7.01 -5.45 -2.80
C GLU A 26 -6.34 -6.71 -2.23
N THR A 27 -7.17 -7.71 -1.91
CA THR A 27 -6.69 -9.00 -1.43
C THR A 27 -6.79 -10.05 -2.51
N GLU A 28 -5.67 -10.68 -2.85
CA GLU A 28 -5.62 -11.82 -3.76
C GLU A 28 -5.17 -13.10 -3.03
N PHE A 29 -5.67 -14.24 -3.51
CA PHE A 29 -5.24 -15.56 -3.05
C PHE A 29 -4.43 -16.23 -4.15
N VAL A 30 -3.26 -16.73 -3.80
CA VAL A 30 -2.35 -17.36 -4.77
C VAL A 30 -2.54 -18.89 -4.71
N GLY A 31 -2.98 -19.47 -5.82
CA GLY A 31 -3.14 -20.92 -5.97
C GLY A 31 -4.28 -21.50 -5.14
N SER A 32 -4.07 -22.66 -4.52
CA SER A 32 -5.06 -23.36 -3.69
C SER A 32 -5.08 -22.90 -2.23
N ASN A 33 -4.10 -22.10 -1.79
CA ASN A 33 -3.98 -21.68 -0.41
C ASN A 33 -4.81 -20.43 -0.12
N ARG A 34 -5.96 -20.63 0.55
CA ARG A 34 -6.85 -19.55 1.01
C ARG A 34 -6.54 -19.03 2.41
N HIS A 35 -5.52 -19.55 3.08
CA HIS A 35 -5.15 -19.12 4.44
C HIS A 35 -4.34 -17.81 4.44
N THR A 36 -3.63 -17.52 3.34
CA THR A 36 -2.80 -16.32 3.20
C THR A 36 -3.47 -15.33 2.26
N LYS A 37 -3.85 -14.16 2.80
CA LYS A 37 -4.33 -13.02 2.01
C LYS A 37 -3.13 -12.20 1.57
N TYR A 38 -2.85 -12.17 0.27
CA TYR A 38 -1.84 -11.27 -0.28
C TYR A 38 -2.48 -9.92 -0.56
N LEU A 39 -1.77 -8.84 -0.21
CA LEU A 39 -2.23 -7.49 -0.50
C LEU A 39 -1.53 -7.01 -1.77
N VAL A 40 -2.32 -6.61 -2.76
CA VAL A 40 -1.85 -6.12 -4.05
C VAL A 40 -2.33 -4.68 -4.26
N PRO A 41 -1.48 -3.75 -4.74
CA PRO A 41 -1.94 -2.42 -5.12
C PRO A 41 -2.88 -2.50 -6.32
N THR A 42 -3.94 -1.70 -6.29
CA THR A 42 -4.88 -1.63 -7.42
C THR A 42 -4.31 -0.82 -8.58
N PRO A 43 -4.87 -0.92 -9.80
CA PRO A 43 -4.50 -0.05 -10.92
C PRO A 43 -4.66 1.45 -10.59
N PHE A 44 -5.63 1.79 -9.73
CA PHE A 44 -5.84 3.15 -9.23
C PHE A 44 -4.66 3.60 -8.36
N ALA A 45 -4.21 2.76 -7.43
CA ALA A 45 -3.06 3.07 -6.59
C ALA A 45 -1.79 3.28 -7.42
N TYR A 46 -1.52 2.44 -8.42
CA TYR A 46 -0.37 2.64 -9.30
C TYR A 46 -0.41 3.99 -10.02
N LYS A 47 -1.56 4.40 -10.55
CA LYS A 47 -1.73 5.72 -11.18
C LYS A 47 -1.46 6.85 -10.19
N TYR A 48 -2.04 6.76 -9.00
CA TYR A 48 -1.84 7.75 -7.94
C TYR A 48 -0.37 7.88 -7.54
N PHE A 49 0.30 6.76 -7.25
CA PHE A 49 1.70 6.77 -6.83
C PHE A 49 2.65 7.24 -7.93
N ASN A 50 2.36 6.94 -9.20
CA ASN A 50 3.14 7.47 -10.32
C ASN A 50 3.06 9.00 -10.41
N ALA A 51 1.86 9.57 -10.32
CA ALA A 51 1.67 11.02 -10.32
C ALA A 51 2.34 11.67 -9.10
N PHE A 52 2.15 11.08 -7.91
CA PHE A 52 2.75 11.55 -6.67
C PHE A 52 4.28 11.53 -6.73
N SER A 53 4.88 10.46 -7.23
CA SER A 53 6.35 10.33 -7.38
C SER A 53 6.92 11.42 -8.30
N GLN A 54 6.27 11.70 -9.43
CA GLN A 54 6.71 12.77 -10.34
C GLN A 54 6.65 14.14 -9.67
N LEU A 55 5.58 14.42 -8.90
CA LEU A 55 5.44 15.67 -8.16
C LEU A 55 6.50 15.80 -7.06
N MET A 56 6.76 14.74 -6.30
CA MET A 56 7.83 14.73 -5.30
C MET A 56 9.19 15.04 -5.93
N GLN A 57 9.53 14.40 -7.05
CA GLN A 57 10.79 14.66 -7.75
C GLN A 57 10.89 16.12 -8.23
N ARG A 58 9.79 16.72 -8.68
CA ARG A 58 9.76 18.14 -9.05
C ARG A 58 9.96 19.03 -7.82
N ALA A 59 9.25 18.77 -6.73
CA ALA A 59 9.38 19.53 -5.49
C ALA A 59 10.81 19.51 -4.95
N LEU A 60 11.47 18.33 -4.97
CA LEU A 60 12.86 18.18 -4.54
C LEU A 60 13.87 18.88 -5.46
N LYS A 61 13.54 19.10 -6.74
CA LYS A 61 14.39 19.86 -7.68
C LYS A 61 14.22 21.37 -7.55
N THR A 62 13.09 21.81 -7.00
CA THR A 62 12.78 23.22 -6.78
C THR A 62 13.26 23.73 -5.41
N ALA A 63 13.60 22.82 -4.49
CA ALA A 63 14.19 23.12 -3.18
C ALA A 63 15.72 23.20 -3.24
#